data_AF-A0A2R7KUE9-F1
#
_entry.id   AF-A0A2R7KUE9-F1
#
_cell.length_a   1.000
_cell.length_b   1.000
_cell.length_c   1.000
_cell.angle_alpha   90.00
_cell.angle_beta   90.00
_cell.angle_gamma   90.00
#
_symmetry.space_group_name_H-M   'P 1'
#
loop_
_entity.id
_entity.type
_entity.pdbx_description
1 polymer ?
#
loop_
_entity_poly.entity_id
_entity_poly.type
_entity_poly.pdbx_seq_one_letter_code
_entity_poly.pdbx_strand_id
1 'polypeptide(L)'
;MIVTSPSGQATTEYYDVATGYLVKEEKTRKANGAEINQSIEYSDYRKVDNVLLPFKMVQSVQSPQGSQEFVITIKDVKLNTDLKAADFN
;
A
#
# COMPACT_ATOMS: atom_id res chain seq x y z
N MET A 1 -0.25 10.92 -9.16
CA MET A 1 -0.39 10.22 -10.45
C MET A 1 -1.56 9.25 -10.36
N ILE A 2 -2.27 8.96 -11.45
CA ILE A 2 -3.32 7.92 -11.44
C ILE A 2 -2.75 6.66 -12.12
N VAL A 3 -2.83 5.53 -11.43
CA VAL A 3 -2.44 4.21 -11.92
C VAL A 3 -3.68 3.33 -12.03
N THR A 4 -3.86 2.69 -13.18
CA THR A 4 -4.99 1.78 -13.42
C THR A 4 -4.48 0.35 -13.50
N SER A 5 -4.97 -0.50 -12.60
CA SER A 5 -4.65 -1.93 -12.58
C SER A 5 -5.28 -2.68 -13.77
N PRO A 6 -4.81 -3.91 -14.10
CA PRO A 6 -5.42 -4.73 -15.15
C PRO A 6 -6.92 -5.02 -14.94
N SER A 7 -7.39 -4.99 -13.69
CA SER A 7 -8.82 -5.15 -13.36
C SER A 7 -9.62 -3.85 -13.53
N GLY A 8 -9.01 -2.77 -14.04
CA GLY A 8 -9.65 -1.48 -14.27
C GLY A 8 -9.78 -0.58 -13.03
N GLN A 9 -9.26 -0.99 -11.87
CA GLN A 9 -9.28 -0.14 -10.67
C GLN A 9 -8.24 0.97 -10.80
N ALA A 10 -8.71 2.22 -10.74
CA ALA A 10 -7.88 3.41 -10.63
C ALA A 10 -7.46 3.64 -9.17
N THR A 11 -6.20 4.02 -8.98
CA THR A 11 -5.58 4.40 -7.71
C THR A 11 -4.82 5.70 -7.92
N THR A 12 -5.02 6.67 -7.05
CA THR A 12 -4.23 7.90 -7.02
C THR A 12 -3.03 7.68 -6.11
N GLU A 13 -1.83 7.84 -6.65
CA GLU A 13 -0.56 7.69 -5.94
C GLU A 13 0.12 9.05 -5.76
N TYR A 14 0.71 9.24 -4.59
CA TYR A 14 1.42 10.45 -4.17
C TYR A 14 2.87 10.10 -3.88
N TYR A 15 3.77 10.88 -4.44
CA TYR A 15 5.20 10.64 -4.34
C TYR A 15 5.90 11.84 -3.69
N ASP A 16 6.85 11.56 -2.82
CA ASP A 16 7.76 12.59 -2.30
C ASP A 16 8.68 13.07 -3.43
N VAL A 17 8.78 14.39 -3.61
CA VAL A 17 9.50 15.00 -4.75
C VAL A 17 11.02 14.83 -4.61
N ALA A 18 11.55 14.84 -3.39
CA ALA A 18 12.99 14.79 -3.16
C ALA A 18 13.54 13.37 -3.32
N THR A 19 12.78 12.37 -2.89
CA THR A 19 13.22 10.97 -2.81
C THR A 19 12.59 10.07 -3.87
N GLY A 20 11.45 10.46 -4.43
CA GLY A 20 10.65 9.64 -5.32
C GLY A 20 9.88 8.52 -4.60
N TYR A 21 9.82 8.50 -3.26
CA TYR A 21 9.10 7.45 -2.54
C TYR A 21 7.59 7.62 -2.67
N LEU A 22 6.88 6.50 -2.85
CA LEU A 22 5.43 6.47 -2.68
C LEU A 22 5.10 6.79 -1.22
N VAL A 23 4.42 7.89 -0.95
CA VAL A 23 4.07 8.26 0.43
C VAL A 23 2.60 8.01 0.74
N LYS A 24 1.76 7.94 -0.29
CA LYS A 24 0.34 7.62 -0.13
C LYS A 24 -0.22 7.02 -1.40
N GLU A 25 -1.15 6.09 -1.25
CA GLU A 25 -2.11 5.74 -2.29
C GLU A 25 -3.54 5.92 -1.76
N GLU A 26 -4.47 6.27 -2.63
CA GLU A 26 -5.89 6.25 -2.32
C GLU A 26 -6.73 5.79 -3.51
N LYS A 27 -7.85 5.13 -3.20
CA LYS A 27 -8.80 4.64 -4.18
C LYS A 27 -10.20 4.59 -3.59
N THR A 28 -11.18 4.78 -4.45
CA THR A 28 -12.58 4.56 -4.14
C THR A 28 -13.03 3.27 -4.82
N ARG A 29 -13.70 2.40 -4.08
CA ARG A 29 -14.29 1.16 -4.58
C ARG A 29 -15.78 1.15 -4.33
N LYS A 30 -16.56 0.60 -5.25
CA LYS A 30 -17.99 0.33 -5.04
C LYS A 30 -18.15 -1.09 -4.52
N ALA A 31 -18.77 -1.25 -3.36
CA ALA A 31 -19.09 -2.56 -2.79
C ALA A 31 -20.46 -2.50 -2.11
N ASN A 32 -21.31 -3.50 -2.36
CA ASN A 32 -22.67 -3.58 -1.81
C ASN A 32 -23.50 -2.29 -2.03
N GLY A 33 -23.32 -1.62 -3.18
CA GLY A 33 -24.01 -0.37 -3.51
C GLY A 33 -23.48 0.88 -2.80
N ALA A 34 -22.46 0.76 -1.95
CA ALA A 34 -21.82 1.87 -1.26
C ALA A 34 -20.44 2.18 -1.85
N GLU A 35 -20.02 3.44 -1.75
CA GLU A 35 -18.65 3.85 -2.00
C GLU A 35 -17.80 3.66 -0.73
N ILE A 36 -16.67 2.98 -0.89
CA ILE A 36 -15.69 2.74 0.14
C ILE A 36 -14.40 3.43 -0.27
N ASN A 37 -13.98 4.42 0.50
CA ASN A 37 -12.69 5.09 0.32
C ASN A 37 -11.63 4.33 1.09
N GLN A 38 -10.51 4.07 0.44
CA GLN A 38 -9.35 3.39 1.02
C GLN A 38 -8.11 4.21 0.75
N SER A 39 -7.28 4.39 1.77
CA SER A 39 -5.94 4.94 1.62
C SER A 39 -4.90 4.12 2.37
N ILE A 40 -3.67 4.18 1.89
CA ILE A 40 -2.50 3.67 2.61
C ILE A 40 -1.46 4.77 2.60
N GLU A 41 -0.98 5.13 3.78
CA GLU A 41 0.15 6.04 3.96
C GLU A 41 1.41 5.23 4.28
N TYR A 42 2.49 5.52 3.58
CA TYR A 42 3.76 4.79 3.67
C TYR A 42 4.80 5.69 4.34
N SER A 43 5.51 5.14 5.32
CA SER A 43 6.53 5.88 6.07
C SER A 43 7.62 4.94 6.56
N ASP A 44 8.66 5.52 7.18
CA ASP A 44 9.80 4.78 7.73
C ASP A 44 10.51 3.96 6.65
N TYR A 45 10.93 4.64 5.57
CA TYR A 45 11.67 4.02 4.49
C TYR A 45 13.07 3.64 4.97
N ARG A 46 13.40 2.36 4.89
CA ARG A 46 14.70 1.83 5.30
C ARG A 46 15.37 1.07 4.16
N LYS A 47 16.70 1.08 4.17
CA LYS A 47 17.51 0.37 3.18
C LYS A 47 17.56 -1.11 3.55
N VAL A 48 17.16 -1.95 2.61
CA VAL A 48 17.27 -3.41 2.68
C VAL A 48 18.04 -3.83 1.44
N ASP A 49 19.27 -4.29 1.64
CA ASP A 49 20.27 -4.49 0.59
C ASP A 49 20.43 -3.23 -0.30
N ASN A 50 19.98 -3.29 -1.55
CA ASN A 50 20.11 -2.22 -2.54
C ASN A 50 18.79 -1.49 -2.84
N VAL A 51 17.72 -1.76 -2.09
CA VAL A 51 16.40 -1.12 -2.28
C VAL A 51 15.94 -0.42 -1.00
N LEU A 52 15.04 0.55 -1.16
CA LEU A 52 14.38 1.23 -0.05
C LEU A 52 12.92 0.80 0.01
N LEU A 53 12.49 0.38 1.20
CA LEU A 53 11.16 -0.15 1.44
C LEU A 53 10.53 0.53 2.65
N PRO A 54 9.21 0.77 2.67
CA PRO A 54 8.51 1.32 3.83
C PRO A 54 8.43 0.27 4.93
N PHE A 55 8.76 0.64 6.17
CA PHE A 55 8.62 -0.22 7.35
C PHE A 55 7.36 0.11 8.17
N LYS A 56 6.64 1.16 7.80
CA LYS A 56 5.37 1.51 8.42
C LYS A 56 4.32 1.86 7.38
N MET A 57 3.14 1.29 7.54
CA MET A 57 1.96 1.60 6.73
C MET A 57 0.79 1.92 7.65
N VAL A 58 0.01 2.95 7.30
CA VAL A 58 -1.26 3.26 7.95
C VAL A 58 -2.35 3.11 6.91
N GLN A 59 -3.17 2.08 7.06
CA GLN A 59 -4.28 1.81 6.15
C GLN A 59 -5.57 2.35 6.76
N SER A 60 -6.26 3.20 6.01
CA SER A 60 -7.53 3.78 6.41
C SER A 60 -8.63 3.33 5.47
N VAL A 61 -9.75 2.88 6.03
CA VAL A 61 -10.94 2.46 5.28
C VAL A 61 -12.13 3.25 5.81
N GLN A 62 -12.78 4.02 4.95
CA GLN A 62 -13.97 4.78 5.26
C GLN A 62 -15.15 4.24 4.45
N SER A 63 -16.22 3.90 5.14
CA SER A 63 -17.49 3.42 4.58
C SER A 63 -18.67 4.14 5.23
N PRO A 64 -19.90 4.00 4.70
CA PRO A 64 -21.09 4.53 5.36
C PRO A 64 -21.33 3.97 6.77
N GLN A 65 -20.76 2.80 7.09
CA GLN A 65 -20.89 2.14 8.40
C GLN A 65 -19.82 2.62 9.40
N GLY A 66 -18.90 3.49 8.99
CA GLY A 66 -17.84 4.04 9.82
C GLY A 66 -16.46 3.97 9.18
N SER A 67 -15.46 4.43 9.94
CA SER A 67 -14.06 4.44 9.57
C SER A 67 -13.25 3.46 10.42
N GLN A 68 -12.28 2.79 9.82
CA GLN A 68 -11.31 1.92 10.49
C GLN A 68 -9.89 2.31 10.05
N GLU A 69 -8.95 2.22 10.99
CA GLU A 69 -7.53 2.46 10.75
C GLU A 69 -6.71 1.26 11.24
N PHE A 70 -5.74 0.85 10.43
CA PHE A 70 -4.82 -0.23 10.73
C PHE A 70 -3.38 0.28 10.61
N VAL A 71 -2.64 0.23 11.71
CA VAL A 71 -1.21 0.53 11.72
C VAL A 71 -0.43 -0.77 11.55
N ILE A 72 0.30 -0.87 10.47
CA ILE A 72 1.17 -2.02 10.14
C ILE A 72 2.62 -1.57 10.32
N THR A 73 3.36 -2.29 11.16
CA THR A 73 4.80 -2.08 11.33
C THR A 73 5.54 -3.35 10.97
N ILE A 74 6.41 -3.24 9.96
CA ILE A 74 7.25 -4.33 9.49
C ILE A 74 8.49 -4.38 10.37
N LYS A 75 8.77 -5.57 10.92
CA LYS A 75 9.93 -5.77 11.80
C LYS A 75 11.19 -6.16 11.03
N ASP A 76 11.03 -6.97 9.98
CA ASP A 76 12.13 -7.55 9.21
C ASP A 76 11.71 -7.77 7.76
N VAL A 77 12.66 -7.61 6.84
CA VAL A 77 12.48 -7.88 5.41
C VAL A 77 13.71 -8.62 4.91
N LYS A 78 13.50 -9.74 4.21
CA LYS A 78 14.57 -10.53 3.59
C LYS A 78 14.34 -10.61 2.09
N LEU A 79 15.35 -10.27 1.31
CA LEU A 79 15.31 -10.27 -0.15
C LEU A 79 16.11 -11.46 -0.71
N ASN A 80 15.76 -11.90 -1.92
CA ASN A 80 16.44 -12.98 -2.65
C ASN A 80 16.68 -14.25 -1.82
N THR A 81 15.67 -14.63 -1.01
CA THR A 81 15.70 -15.87 -0.25
C THR A 81 15.31 -17.06 -1.12
N ASP A 82 15.54 -18.28 -0.62
CA ASP A 82 15.30 -19.54 -1.34
C ASP A 82 13.81 -19.93 -1.41
N LEU A 83 12.94 -18.99 -1.78
CA LEU A 83 11.52 -19.25 -2.02
C LEU A 83 11.35 -20.19 -3.22
N LYS A 84 10.45 -21.15 -3.10
CA LYS A 84 10.14 -22.16 -4.12
C LYS A 84 8.74 -21.92 -4.66
N ALA A 85 8.48 -22.42 -5.87
CA ALA A 85 7.14 -22.34 -6.46
C ALA A 85 6.03 -22.90 -5.54
N ALA A 86 6.36 -23.94 -4.76
CA ALA A 86 5.46 -24.55 -3.77
C ALA A 86 5.10 -23.64 -2.57
N ASP A 87 5.75 -22.49 -2.40
CA ASP A 87 5.41 -21.53 -1.34
C ASP A 87 4.25 -20.58 -1.75
N PHE A 88 3.82 -20.63 -3.02
CA PHE A 88 2.82 -19.72 -3.61
C PHE A 88 1.50 -20.42 -3.99
N ASN A 89 1.22 -21.60 -3.41
CA ASN A 89 0.06 -22.44 -3.75
C ASN A 89 -1.29 -21.76 -3.50
#